data_AF-A0A0A1UTM1-F1
#
_entry.id   AF-A0A0A1UTM1-F1
#
_cell.length_a   1.000
_cell.length_b   1.000
_cell.length_c   1.000
_cell.angle_alpha   90.00
_cell.angle_beta   90.00
_cell.angle_gamma   90.00
#
_symmetry.space_group_name_H-M   'P 1'
#
loop_
_entity.id
_entity.type
_entity.pdbx_description
1 polymer ?
#
loop_
_entity_poly.entity_id
_entity_poly.type
_entity_poly.pdbx_seq_one_letter_code
_entity_poly.pdbx_strand_id
1 'polypeptide(L)'
;MVCYAYAKNSKTDDNWRYLIIAPNFKILDQFYEEARKLVGVNTFWRVSDDFYVYNRDEFNLGKCTTQKPQLEQFKNKLIFTLLNDQGGRVVPTFNNGSIHGGATD
;
A
#
# COMPACT_ATOMS: atom_id res chain seq x y z
N MET A 1 21.45 -3.62 -7.78
CA MET A 1 20.52 -3.00 -8.73
C MET A 1 19.19 -2.84 -8.01
N VAL A 2 18.69 -1.62 -7.89
CA VAL A 2 17.37 -1.38 -7.26
C VAL A 2 16.28 -1.91 -8.17
N CYS A 3 15.29 -2.61 -7.62
CA CYS A 3 14.13 -3.08 -8.36
C CYS A 3 12.87 -2.31 -7.94
N TYR A 4 11.98 -2.17 -8.90
CA TYR A 4 10.72 -1.47 -8.76
C TYR A 4 9.61 -2.45 -9.08
N ALA A 5 8.56 -2.44 -8.27
CA ALA A 5 7.35 -3.19 -8.56
C ALA A 5 6.13 -2.32 -8.30
N TYR A 6 5.11 -2.55 -9.10
CA TYR A 6 3.87 -1.83 -9.05
C TYR A 6 2.81 -2.67 -8.33
N ALA A 7 2.06 -2.05 -7.43
CA ALA A 7 0.94 -2.70 -6.76
C ALA A 7 -0.33 -1.87 -6.93
N LYS A 8 -1.38 -2.46 -7.52
CA LYS A 8 -2.68 -1.81 -7.67
C LYS A 8 -3.73 -2.38 -6.72
N ASN A 9 -4.66 -1.52 -6.32
CA ASN A 9 -5.86 -1.98 -5.63
C ASN A 9 -6.71 -2.82 -6.59
N SER A 10 -7.30 -3.89 -6.08
CA SER A 10 -8.15 -4.82 -6.83
C SER A 10 -9.54 -4.25 -7.12
N LYS A 11 -10.03 -3.39 -6.21
CA LYS A 11 -11.39 -2.86 -6.30
C LYS A 11 -11.51 -1.71 -7.29
N THR A 12 -10.44 -0.93 -7.47
CA THR A 12 -10.45 0.25 -8.34
C THR A 12 -9.08 0.46 -8.99
N ASP A 13 -9.07 0.97 -10.22
CA ASP A 13 -7.84 1.25 -10.96
C ASP A 13 -7.24 2.63 -10.65
N ASP A 14 -8.04 3.51 -10.06
CA ASP A 14 -7.71 4.91 -9.82
C ASP A 14 -6.92 5.12 -8.53
N ASN A 15 -7.20 4.34 -7.48
CA ASN A 15 -6.84 4.67 -6.10
C ASN A 15 -5.90 3.66 -5.44
N TRP A 16 -5.14 4.14 -4.45
CA TRP A 16 -4.31 3.29 -3.57
C TRP A 16 -3.30 2.45 -4.36
N ARG A 17 -2.58 3.11 -5.26
CA ARG A 17 -1.53 2.48 -6.07
C ARG A 17 -0.19 2.71 -5.38
N TYR A 18 0.63 1.67 -5.30
CA TYR A 18 1.94 1.77 -4.67
C TYR A 18 3.05 1.43 -5.64
N LEU A 19 4.15 2.20 -5.57
CA LEU A 19 5.45 1.78 -6.06
C LEU A 19 6.21 1.13 -4.89
N ILE A 20 6.58 -0.13 -5.04
CA ILE A 20 7.42 -0.87 -4.13
C ILE A 20 8.85 -0.80 -4.64
N ILE A 21 9.78 -0.39 -3.78
CA ILE A 21 11.21 -0.30 -4.11
C ILE A 21 11.96 -1.28 -3.22
N ALA A 22 12.77 -2.15 -3.81
CA ALA A 22 13.60 -3.11 -3.09
C ALA A 22 15.04 -3.13 -3.62
N PRO A 23 16.02 -3.64 -2.85
CA PRO A 23 17.43 -3.70 -3.28
C PRO A 23 17.70 -4.77 -4.35
N ASN A 24 16.78 -5.71 -4.57
CA ASN A 24 16.80 -6.75 -5.61
C ASN A 24 15.49 -7.57 -5.57
N PHE A 25 15.25 -8.35 -6.63
CA PHE A 25 14.07 -9.22 -6.77
C PHE A 25 13.98 -10.31 -5.69
N LYS A 26 15.12 -10.82 -5.16
CA LYS A 26 15.09 -11.83 -4.10
C LYS A 26 14.39 -11.32 -2.83
N ILE A 27 14.66 -10.08 -2.42
CA ILE A 27 13.97 -9.47 -1.27
C ILE A 27 12.48 -9.27 -1.56
N LEU A 28 12.16 -8.87 -2.78
CA LEU A 28 10.78 -8.64 -3.20
C LEU A 28 9.97 -9.96 -3.22
N ASP A 29 10.55 -11.04 -3.73
CA ASP A 29 9.97 -12.38 -3.72
C ASP A 29 9.78 -12.90 -2.30
N GLN A 30 10.79 -12.79 -1.45
CA GLN A 30 10.69 -13.18 -0.04
C GLN A 30 9.56 -12.44 0.67
N PHE A 31 9.43 -11.14 0.42
CA PHE A 31 8.32 -10.36 0.95
C PHE A 31 6.98 -10.85 0.45
N TYR A 32 6.85 -11.12 -0.85
CA TYR A 32 5.59 -11.61 -1.42
C TYR A 32 5.18 -12.95 -0.78
N GLU A 33 6.10 -13.92 -0.71
CA GLU A 33 5.83 -15.24 -0.14
C GLU A 33 5.44 -15.16 1.34
N GLU A 34 6.09 -14.30 2.12
CA GLU A 34 5.74 -14.10 3.53
C GLU A 34 4.41 -13.35 3.70
N ALA A 35 4.18 -12.28 2.94
CA ALA A 35 2.94 -11.51 3.02
C ALA A 35 1.74 -12.36 2.59
N ARG A 36 1.91 -13.20 1.57
CA ARG A 36 0.87 -14.07 1.02
C ARG A 36 0.36 -15.09 2.03
N LYS A 37 1.24 -15.61 2.90
CA LYS A 37 0.86 -16.55 3.97
C LYS A 37 -0.02 -15.92 5.06
N LEU A 38 -0.03 -14.58 5.16
CA LEU A 38 -0.71 -13.85 6.23
C LEU A 38 -2.10 -13.33 5.85
N VAL A 39 -2.50 -13.51 4.58
CA VAL A 39 -3.73 -12.94 4.03
C VAL A 39 -4.48 -13.95 3.17
N GLY A 40 -5.76 -13.69 2.90
CA GLY A 40 -6.60 -14.58 2.10
C GLY A 40 -6.18 -14.65 0.63
N VAL A 41 -6.63 -15.71 -0.06
CA VAL A 41 -6.24 -16.00 -1.45
C VAL A 41 -6.56 -14.83 -2.41
N ASN A 42 -7.59 -14.04 -2.15
CA ASN A 42 -7.96 -12.91 -2.99
C ASN A 42 -7.53 -11.55 -2.43
N THR A 43 -6.73 -11.54 -1.36
CA THR A 43 -6.33 -10.30 -0.67
C THR A 43 -5.04 -9.71 -1.22
N PHE A 44 -4.07 -10.54 -1.62
CA PHE A 44 -2.80 -10.10 -2.18
C PHE A 44 -2.24 -11.17 -3.11
N TRP A 45 -2.05 -10.85 -4.38
CA TRP A 45 -1.54 -11.80 -5.37
C TRP A 45 -0.61 -11.13 -6.37
N ARG A 46 0.25 -11.95 -6.98
CA ARG A 46 1.23 -11.53 -7.97
C ARG A 46 0.75 -11.85 -9.39
N VAL A 47 0.85 -10.89 -10.29
CA VAL A 47 0.51 -11.02 -11.72
C VAL A 47 1.79 -11.26 -12.55
N SER A 48 2.87 -10.54 -12.23
CA SER A 48 4.23 -10.73 -12.73
C SER A 48 5.24 -10.43 -11.62
N ASP A 49 6.53 -10.69 -11.86
CA ASP A 49 7.60 -10.49 -10.86
C ASP A 49 7.65 -9.07 -10.27
N ASP A 50 7.16 -8.09 -11.02
CA ASP A 50 7.12 -6.67 -10.70
C ASP A 50 5.70 -6.08 -10.67
N PHE A 51 4.65 -6.92 -10.70
CA PHE A 51 3.26 -6.46 -10.69
C PHE A 51 2.40 -7.24 -9.71
N TYR A 52 1.86 -6.52 -8.73
CA TYR A 52 0.99 -7.06 -7.70
C TYR A 52 -0.40 -6.44 -7.75
N VAL A 53 -1.36 -7.19 -7.21
CA VAL A 53 -2.69 -6.70 -6.94
C VAL A 53 -3.06 -7.04 -5.51
N TYR A 54 -3.75 -6.13 -4.84
CA TYR A 54 -4.15 -6.33 -3.45
C TYR A 54 -5.52 -5.73 -3.17
N ASN A 55 -6.20 -6.22 -2.15
CA ASN A 55 -7.45 -5.66 -1.65
C ASN A 55 -7.14 -4.70 -0.49
N ARG A 56 -7.31 -3.39 -0.73
CA ARG A 56 -6.99 -2.36 0.26
C ARG A 56 -7.80 -2.47 1.55
N ASP A 57 -9.01 -3.00 1.50
CA ASP A 57 -9.89 -3.11 2.68
C ASP A 57 -9.46 -4.24 3.63
N GLU A 58 -8.73 -5.22 3.10
CA GLU A 58 -8.26 -6.39 3.84
C GLU A 58 -6.76 -6.33 4.15
N PHE A 59 -5.98 -5.61 3.32
CA PHE A 59 -4.54 -5.50 3.46
C PHE A 59 -4.03 -4.09 3.18
N ASN A 60 -3.48 -3.46 4.22
CA ASN A 60 -2.87 -2.14 4.12
C ASN A 60 -1.41 -2.28 3.69
N LEU A 61 -1.18 -2.40 2.38
CA LEU A 61 0.16 -2.64 1.82
C LEU A 61 1.19 -1.60 2.28
N GLY A 62 0.86 -0.31 2.26
CA GLY A 62 1.78 0.75 2.66
C GLY A 62 2.17 0.77 4.14
N LYS A 63 1.47 0.02 5.00
CA LYS A 63 1.77 -0.12 6.44
C LYS A 63 1.98 -1.58 6.87
N CYS A 64 2.08 -2.52 5.93
CA CYS A 64 2.07 -3.95 6.27
C CYS A 64 3.28 -4.36 7.13
N THR A 65 4.45 -3.77 6.89
CA THR A 65 5.70 -4.07 7.62
C THR A 65 5.71 -3.54 9.06
N THR A 66 4.79 -2.64 9.43
CA THR A 66 4.64 -2.14 10.80
C THR A 66 3.44 -2.75 11.52
N GLN A 67 2.46 -3.28 10.77
CA GLN A 67 1.24 -3.87 11.33
C GLN A 67 1.31 -5.39 11.50
N LYS A 68 2.20 -6.07 10.77
CA LYS A 68 2.37 -7.52 10.82
C LYS A 68 3.78 -7.85 11.31
N PRO A 69 3.95 -8.43 12.52
CA PRO A 69 5.26 -8.76 13.08
C PRO A 69 6.13 -9.63 12.16
N GLN A 70 5.51 -10.55 11.42
CA GLN A 70 6.20 -11.44 10.47
C GLN A 70 6.84 -10.68 9.29
N LEU A 71 6.34 -9.47 8.99
CA LEU A 71 6.84 -8.63 7.90
C LEU A 71 7.80 -7.54 8.39
N GLU A 72 8.04 -7.43 9.70
CA GLU A 72 8.89 -6.37 10.27
C GLU A 72 10.35 -6.44 9.75
N GLN A 73 10.83 -7.65 9.46
CA GLN A 73 12.14 -7.90 8.85
C GLN A 73 12.35 -7.23 7.48
N PHE A 74 11.28 -6.75 6.82
CA PHE A 74 11.33 -6.04 5.55
C PHE A 74 11.27 -4.51 5.69
N LYS A 75 11.05 -3.97 6.90
CA LYS A 75 10.85 -2.54 7.17
C LYS A 75 11.96 -1.63 6.63
N ASN A 76 13.21 -2.08 6.70
CA ASN A 76 14.39 -1.35 6.19
C ASN A 76 14.90 -1.88 4.84
N LYS A 77 14.13 -2.75 4.19
CA LYS A 77 14.48 -3.38 2.90
C LYS A 77 13.50 -3.00 1.78
N LEU A 78 12.32 -2.50 2.13
CA LEU A 78 11.28 -2.09 1.20
C LEU A 78 10.84 -0.66 1.47
N ILE A 79 10.63 0.09 0.41
CA ILE A 79 9.96 1.39 0.46
C ILE A 79 8.64 1.24 -0.28
N PHE A 80 7.55 1.69 0.34
CA PHE A 80 6.21 1.74 -0.26
C PHE A 80 5.83 3.20 -0.51
N THR A 81 5.86 3.63 -1.76
CA THR A 81 5.47 4.99 -2.15
C THR A 81 4.04 4.96 -2.67
N LEU A 82 3.13 5.66 -1.99
CA LEU A 82 1.77 5.87 -2.50
C LEU A 82 1.85 6.79 -3.73
N LEU A 83 1.35 6.31 -4.85
CA LEU A 83 1.26 7.06 -6.09
C LEU A 83 -0.02 7.90 -6.09
N ASN A 84 0.00 9.02 -6.81
CA ASN A 84 -1.17 9.85 -7.01
C ASN A 84 -2.28 9.04 -7.67
N ASP A 85 -3.50 9.20 -7.17
CA ASP A 85 -4.69 8.64 -7.80
C ASP A 85 -4.91 9.26 -9.20
N GLN A 86 -5.70 8.62 -10.08
CA GLN A 86 -5.76 9.02 -11.51
C GLN A 86 -6.21 10.48 -11.70
N GLY A 87 -7.03 11.00 -10.79
CA GLY A 87 -7.47 12.40 -10.77
C GLY A 87 -6.53 13.37 -10.04
N GLY A 88 -5.38 12.91 -9.55
CA GLY A 88 -4.55 13.67 -8.61
C GLY A 88 -5.21 13.72 -7.23
N ARG A 89 -4.79 12.83 -6.32
CA ARG A 89 -5.37 12.79 -4.97
C ARG A 89 -5.04 14.09 -4.24
N VAL A 90 -6.01 15.00 -4.12
CA VAL A 90 -5.96 16.06 -3.11
C VAL A 90 -6.19 15.36 -1.78
N VAL A 91 -5.11 15.06 -1.05
CA VAL A 91 -5.22 14.65 0.35
C VAL A 91 -5.80 15.87 1.07
N PRO A 92 -7.06 15.83 1.59
CA PRO A 92 -7.60 16.97 2.31
C PRO A 92 -6.71 17.18 3.53
N THR A 93 -5.91 18.24 3.51
CA THR A 93 -4.84 18.44 4.49
C THR A 93 -5.39 18.74 5.88
N PHE A 94 -6.63 19.18 6.02
CA PHE A 94 -7.25 19.42 7.32
C PHE A 94 -8.77 19.23 7.22
N ASN A 95 -9.33 18.22 7.90
CA ASN A 95 -10.71 18.29 8.34
C ASN A 95 -10.71 19.15 9.60
N ASN A 96 -10.86 20.47 9.46
CA ASN A 96 -11.37 21.27 10.57
C ASN A 96 -12.81 20.80 10.77
N GLY A 97 -13.02 19.94 11.77
CA GLY A 97 -14.36 19.61 12.22
C GLY A 97 -15.13 20.92 12.38
N SER A 98 -16.33 20.96 11.82
CA SER A 98 -17.24 22.09 11.82
C SER A 98 -17.19 22.80 13.18
N ILE A 99 -16.53 23.96 13.25
CA ILE A 99 -16.84 24.90 14.32
C ILE A 99 -18.19 25.44 13.90
N HIS A 100 -19.26 24.81 14.35
CA HIS A 100 -20.58 25.43 14.31
C HIS A 100 -20.50 26.67 15.19
N GLY A 101 -20.18 27.79 14.52
CA GLY A 101 -20.41 29.11 15.05
C GLY A 101 -21.90 29.25 15.30
N GLY A 102 -22.29 29.04 16.55
CA GLY A 102 -23.55 29.58 17.05
C GLY A 102 -23.41 31.08 17.10
N ALA A 103 -23.79 31.75 16.01
CA ALA A 103 -24.34 33.09 16.12
C ALA A 103 -25.65 32.94 16.91
N THR A 104 -25.67 33.50 18.12
CA THR A 104 -26.93 33.84 18.80
C THR A 104 -27.08 35.34 18.72
N ASP A 105 -28.23 35.75 18.18
CA ASP A 105 -28.74 37.12 18.13
C ASP A 105 -28.73 37.82 19.50
#